data_AF-A0A1G6INE6-F1
#
_entry.id   AF-A0A1G6INE6-F1
#
_cell.length_a   1.000
_cell.length_b   1.000
_cell.length_c   1.000
_cell.angle_alpha   90.00
_cell.angle_beta   90.00
_cell.angle_gamma   90.00
#
_symmetry.space_group_name_H-M   'P 1'
#
loop_
_entity.id
_entity.type
_entity.pdbx_description
1 polymer ?
#
loop_
_entity_poly.entity_id
_entity_poly.type
_entity_poly.pdbx_seq_one_letter_code
_entity_poly.pdbx_strand_id
1 'polypeptide(L)' 'MGLFEGFFVMGLLSLIAVALWLFALIDILKSDFKDGLTKVIWLVLVIVLPFLGSILYFFIGRNQKLKND' A
#
# COMPACT_ATOMS: atom_id res chain seq x y z
N MET A 1 -8.74 31.14 -1.08
CA MET A 1 -8.83 29.67 -1.01
C MET A 1 -10.03 29.34 -0.14
N GLY A 2 -11.17 29.02 -0.75
CA GLY A 2 -12.44 28.85 -0.03
C GLY A 2 -12.52 27.50 0.69
N LEU A 3 -13.34 27.40 1.74
CA LEU A 3 -13.54 26.14 2.49
C LEU A 3 -13.93 24.96 1.57
N PHE A 4 -14.76 25.21 0.56
CA PHE A 4 -15.18 24.22 -0.44
C PHE A 4 -14.01 23.65 -1.26
N GLU A 5 -13.04 24.49 -1.63
CA GLU A 5 -11.84 24.04 -2.36
C GLU A 5 -10.98 23.13 -1.46
N GLY A 6 -10.88 23.46 -0.17
CA GLY A 6 -10.17 22.64 0.81
C GLY A 6 -10.78 21.24 0.98
N PHE A 7 -12.11 21.16 1.08
CA PHE A 7 -12.81 19.86 1.16
C PHE A 7 -12.62 19.01 -0.09
N PHE A 8 -12.65 19.63 -1.27
CA PHE A 8 -12.44 18.93 -2.53
C PHE A 8 -11.02 18.33 -2.62
N VAL A 9 -9.99 19.10 -2.26
CA VAL A 9 -8.60 18.64 -2.26
C VAL A 9 -8.39 17.50 -1.25
N MET A 10 -8.90 17.65 -0.02
CA MET A 10 -8.83 16.60 1.01
C MET A 10 -9.56 15.32 0.57
N GLY A 11 -10.71 15.45 -0.08
CA GLY A 11 -11.45 14.32 -0.64
C GLY A 11 -10.65 13.58 -1.71
N LEU A 12 -10.03 14.31 -2.64
CA LEU A 12 -9.20 13.70 -3.68
C LEU A 12 -7.97 12.99 -3.10
N LEU A 13 -7.29 13.61 -2.13
CA LEU A 13 -6.14 13.01 -1.46
C LEU A 13 -6.50 11.72 -0.72
N SER A 14 -7.63 11.70 -0.01
CA SER A 14 -8.09 10.50 0.69
C SER A 14 -8.50 9.37 -0.27
N LEU A 15 -9.08 9.69 -1.43
CA LEU A 15 -9.34 8.68 -2.47
C LEU A 15 -8.05 8.07 -3.01
N ILE A 16 -7.03 8.89 -3.29
CA ILE A 16 -5.72 8.39 -3.75
C ILE A 16 -5.07 7.52 -2.67
N ALA A 17 -5.17 7.93 -1.40
CA ALA A 17 -4.67 7.17 -0.25
C ALA A 17 -5.27 5.76 -0.19
N VAL A 18 -6.60 5.67 -0.30
CA VAL A 18 -7.33 4.40 -0.27
C VAL A 18 -7.00 3.56 -1.50
N ALA A 19 -6.91 4.17 -2.69
CA ALA A 19 -6.53 3.47 -3.91
C ALA A 19 -5.11 2.87 -3.81
N LEU A 20 -4.14 3.62 -3.27
CA LEU A 20 -2.79 3.13 -3.00
C LEU A 20 -2.79 1.96 -2.02
N TRP A 21 -3.60 2.05 -0.96
CA TRP A 21 -3.73 0.99 0.05
C TRP A 21 -4.32 -0.30 -0.53
N LEU A 22 -5.43 -0.20 -1.26
CA LEU A 22 -6.04 -1.35 -1.91
C LEU A 22 -5.11 -1.96 -2.96
N PHE A 23 -4.40 -1.12 -3.72
CA PHE A 23 -3.42 -1.61 -4.68
C PHE A 23 -2.32 -2.41 -3.97
N ALA A 24 -1.75 -1.89 -2.88
CA ALA A 24 -0.72 -2.58 -2.11
C ALA A 24 -1.22 -3.94 -1.58
N LEU A 25 -2.45 -4.00 -1.06
CA LEU A 25 -3.06 -5.26 -0.62
C LEU A 25 -3.18 -6.28 -1.76
N ILE A 26 -3.74 -5.86 -2.90
CA ILE A 26 -3.91 -6.73 -4.07
C ILE A 26 -2.55 -7.22 -4.56
N ASP A 27 -1.56 -6.33 -4.62
CA ASP A 27 -0.21 -6.63 -5.06
C ASP A 27 0.48 -7.64 -4.12
N ILE A 28 0.35 -7.49 -2.80
CA ILE A 28 0.84 -8.47 -1.82
C ILE A 28 0.16 -9.82 -2.00
N LEU A 29 -1.17 -9.84 -2.09
CA LEU A 29 -1.94 -11.09 -2.16
C LEU A 29 -1.61 -11.88 -3.44
N LYS A 30 -1.46 -11.19 -4.57
CA LYS A 30 -1.15 -11.80 -5.87
C LYS A 30 0.32 -12.14 -6.06
N SER A 31 1.23 -11.54 -5.30
CA SER A 31 2.66 -11.80 -5.45
C SER A 31 3.10 -13.05 -4.69
N ASP A 32 4.02 -13.78 -5.31
CA ASP A 32 4.80 -14.81 -4.63
C ASP A 32 6.03 -14.17 -3.98
N PHE A 33 6.26 -14.50 -2.71
CA PHE A 33 7.39 -14.00 -1.92
C PHE A 33 8.33 -15.16 -1.64
N LYS A 34 9.63 -14.83 -1.47
CA LYS A 34 10.66 -15.85 -1.21
C LYS A 34 10.39 -16.66 0.05
N ASP A 35 9.71 -16.03 1.01
CA ASP A 35 9.37 -16.60 2.29
C ASP A 35 7.93 -16.20 2.66
N GLY A 36 7.19 -17.15 3.23
CA GLY A 36 5.78 -16.97 3.59
C GLY A 36 5.58 -15.97 4.73
N LEU A 37 6.51 -15.91 5.69
CA LEU A 37 6.46 -14.96 6.79
C LEU A 37 6.63 -13.52 6.26
N THR A 38 7.49 -13.31 5.27
CA THR A 38 7.70 -12.01 4.61
C THR A 38 6.39 -11.48 4.01
N LYS A 39 5.61 -12.34 3.33
CA LYS A 39 4.28 -11.97 2.80
C LYS A 39 3.34 -11.54 3.93
N VAL A 40 3.31 -12.30 5.03
CA VAL A 40 2.45 -12.02 6.18
C VAL A 40 2.86 -10.72 6.87
N ILE A 41 4.15 -10.45 7.05
CA ILE A 41 4.65 -9.20 7.64
C ILE A 41 4.15 -8.00 6.83
N TRP A 42 4.28 -8.03 5.50
CA TRP A 42 3.80 -6.94 4.65
C TRP A 42 2.28 -6.81 4.69
N LEU A 43 1.55 -7.92 4.68
CA LEU A 43 0.09 -7.90 4.78
C LEU A 43 -0.36 -7.24 6.10
N VAL A 44 0.23 -7.64 7.23
CA VAL A 44 -0.07 -7.08 8.55
C VAL A 44 0.31 -5.60 8.61
N LEU A 45 1.49 -5.22 8.12
CA LEU A 45 1.94 -3.83 8.08
C LEU A 45 0.98 -2.93 7.30
N VAL A 46 0.57 -3.38 6.11
CA VAL A 46 -0.36 -2.63 5.25
C VAL A 46 -1.76 -2.56 5.87
N ILE A 47 -2.22 -3.60 6.58
CA ILE A 47 -3.54 -3.58 7.24
C ILE A 47 -3.52 -2.67 8.48
N VAL A 48 -2.52 -2.79 9.35
CA VAL A 48 -2.42 -2.04 10.61
C VAL A 48 -2.08 -0.57 10.35
N LEU A 49 -1.25 -0.30 9.35
CA LEU A 49 -0.84 1.03 8.96
C LEU A 49 -1.15 1.25 7.47
N PRO A 50 -2.39 1.62 7.10
CA PRO A 50 -2.81 1.71 5.69
C PRO A 50 -1.92 2.63 4.86
N PHE A 51 -1.63 3.82 5.38
CA PHE A 51 -0.86 4.81 4.64
C PHE A 51 0.65 4.51 4.68
N LEU A 52 1.22 4.40 5.88
CA LEU A 52 2.66 4.15 6.05
C LEU A 52 3.08 2.75 5.56
N GLY A 53 2.29 1.72 5.87
CA GLY A 53 2.54 0.36 5.45
C GLY A 53 2.52 0.21 3.92
N SER A 54 1.57 0.86 3.23
CA SER A 54 1.54 0.86 1.76
C SER A 54 2.76 1.56 1.18
N ILE A 55 3.13 2.72 1.71
CA ILE A 55 4.34 3.45 1.28
C ILE A 55 5.57 2.55 1.45
N LEU A 56 5.79 2.01 2.65
CA LEU A 56 6.92 1.12 2.93
C LEU A 56 6.92 -0.13 2.02
N TYR A 57 5.75 -0.70 1.77
CA TYR A 57 5.61 -1.84 0.86
C TYR A 57 6.06 -1.50 -0.55
N PHE A 58 5.63 -0.35 -1.08
CA PHE A 58 5.99 0.07 -2.43
C PHE A 58 7.48 0.34 -2.61
N PHE A 59 8.16 0.87 -1.58
CA PHE A 59 9.60 1.17 -1.64
C PHE A 59 10.49 -0.02 -1.29
N ILE A 60 10.10 -0.83 -0.30
CA ILE A 60 10.93 -1.90 0.26
C ILE A 60 10.34 -3.28 -0.08
N GLY A 61 9.05 -3.49 0.23
CA GLY A 61 8.41 -4.79 0.12
C GLY A 61 8.35 -5.37 -1.29
N ARG A 62 8.20 -4.54 -2.33
CA ARG A 62 8.19 -5.00 -3.72
C ARG A 62 9.49 -5.69 -4.15
N ASN A 63 10.64 -5.30 -3.58
CA ASN A 63 11.94 -5.89 -3.91
C ASN A 63 12.15 -7.27 -3.28
N GLN A 64 11.27 -7.68 -2.36
CA GLN A 64 11.36 -8.95 -1.65
C GLN A 64 10.52 -10.06 -2.30
N LYS A 65 9.83 -9.74 -3.40
CA LYS A 65 9.08 -10.71 -4.21
C LYS A 65 10.04 -11.73 -4.83
N LEU A 66 9.54 -12.93 -5.10
CA LEU A 66 10.26 -13.91 -5.91
C LEU A 66 10.46 -13.33 -7.30
N LYS A 67 11.73 -13.25 -7.70
CA LYS A 67 12.12 -12.87 -9.05
C LYS A 67 12.37 -14.18 -9.79
N ASN A 68 11.46 -14.50 -10.70
CA ASN A 68 11.67 -15.60 -11.64
C ASN A 68 12.60 -15.02 -12.72
N ASP A 69 13.91 -15.22 -12.54
CA ASP A 69 14.93 -14.92 -13.56
C ASP A 69 14.88 -15.97 -14.69
#